data_AF-A0A3Q0FUH1-F1
#
_entry.id   AF-A0A3Q0FUH1-F1
#
_cell.length_a   1.000
_cell.length_b   1.000
_cell.length_c   1.000
_cell.angle_alpha   90.00
_cell.angle_beta   90.00
_cell.angle_gamma   90.00
#
_symmetry.space_group_name_H-M   'P 1'
#
loop_
_entity.id
_entity.type
_entity.pdbx_description
1 polymer ?
#
loop_
_entity_poly.entity_id
_entity_poly.type
_entity_poly.pdbx_seq_one_letter_code
_entity_poly.pdbx_strand_id
1 'polypeptide(L)'
;MVQAIKWVDEIVPGAPYVTTLETLDKYNCDFCVHGNDITLTVDGKDTYEEVKAAGRYRECKRTQGVSTTDLVGRMLLMTKAHHSNIDEDLDYRKHTDNFGKGPKGHSPWTGVSQFLQTSQKIIQFASGKEPQPGDTIIYVAGAFDLFHIGHVDFLEKVHQLAERPYIIAGLHFDQEVNRYKGKNYPIMNIHERTLSVLACRVELVCHGMTEVVPDKDGSDPYMEPKRRGIFQLVNSGSNLTTDLIVQRIIKNRLEFEARNQKKEAKELAVLEAMKKLEEEKQPGSPQS
;
A
#
# COMPACT_ATOMS: atom_id res chain seq x y z
N MET A 1 -11.99 0.07 -4.83
CA MET A 1 -10.50 0.06 -4.92
C MET A 1 -10.03 -0.94 -5.95
N VAL A 2 -10.07 -2.26 -5.71
CA VAL A 2 -9.54 -3.27 -6.66
C VAL A 2 -10.15 -3.15 -8.07
N GLN A 3 -11.47 -2.99 -8.17
CA GLN A 3 -12.21 -2.75 -9.43
C GLN A 3 -11.71 -1.54 -10.27
N ALA A 4 -11.07 -0.55 -9.63
CA ALA A 4 -10.57 0.64 -10.30
C ALA A 4 -9.15 0.46 -10.89
N ILE A 5 -8.47 -0.63 -10.54
CA ILE A 5 -7.23 -1.05 -11.19
C ILE A 5 -7.58 -1.46 -12.63
N LYS A 6 -6.89 -0.91 -13.63
CA LYS A 6 -7.32 -1.03 -15.03
C LYS A 6 -7.16 -2.42 -15.66
N TRP A 7 -6.41 -3.30 -15.02
CA TRP A 7 -6.27 -4.72 -15.39
C TRP A 7 -7.27 -5.64 -14.68
N VAL A 8 -8.24 -5.08 -13.95
CA VAL A 8 -9.30 -5.83 -13.28
C VAL A 8 -10.61 -5.54 -13.97
N ASP A 9 -11.17 -6.55 -14.64
CA ASP A 9 -12.46 -6.46 -15.33
C ASP A 9 -13.63 -6.53 -14.33
N GLU A 10 -13.64 -7.55 -13.47
CA GLU A 10 -14.72 -7.82 -12.49
C GLU A 10 -14.18 -8.15 -11.07
N ILE A 11 -15.08 -8.17 -10.08
CA ILE A 11 -14.78 -8.49 -8.68
C ILE A 11 -15.77 -9.53 -8.16
N VAL A 12 -15.23 -10.63 -7.61
CA VAL A 12 -15.98 -11.63 -6.83
C VAL A 12 -15.92 -11.27 -5.33
N PRO A 13 -17.00 -10.74 -4.72
CA PRO A 13 -17.06 -10.56 -3.28
C PRO A 13 -17.23 -11.91 -2.55
N GLY A 14 -16.65 -12.04 -1.36
CA GLY A 14 -16.80 -13.26 -0.55
C GLY A 14 -16.05 -14.49 -1.08
N ALA A 15 -15.01 -14.29 -1.90
CA ALA A 15 -14.14 -15.37 -2.36
C ALA A 15 -13.49 -16.15 -1.17
N PRO A 16 -13.32 -17.47 -1.27
CA PRO A 16 -12.64 -18.27 -0.24
C PRO A 16 -11.19 -17.80 0.02
N TYR A 17 -10.71 -18.02 1.24
CA TYR A 17 -9.35 -17.60 1.65
C TYR A 17 -8.24 -18.39 0.94
N VAL A 18 -8.50 -19.64 0.56
CA VAL A 18 -7.61 -20.49 -0.23
C VAL A 18 -8.26 -20.71 -1.61
N THR A 19 -7.48 -20.57 -2.67
CA THR A 19 -7.94 -20.88 -4.03
C THR A 19 -8.09 -22.38 -4.22
N THR A 20 -9.30 -22.84 -4.58
CA THR A 20 -9.62 -24.23 -4.91
C THR A 20 -9.95 -24.40 -6.40
N LEU A 21 -9.90 -25.62 -6.92
CA LEU A 21 -10.35 -25.90 -8.29
C LEU A 21 -11.84 -25.57 -8.48
N GLU A 22 -12.70 -25.90 -7.51
CA GLU A 22 -14.12 -25.52 -7.49
C GLU A 22 -14.31 -24.02 -7.70
N THR A 23 -13.47 -23.18 -7.07
CA THR A 23 -13.54 -21.73 -7.24
C THR A 23 -13.18 -21.31 -8.66
N LEU A 24 -12.15 -21.92 -9.27
CA LEU A 24 -11.76 -21.60 -10.65
C LEU A 24 -12.82 -22.06 -11.66
N ASP A 25 -13.41 -23.24 -11.46
CA ASP A 25 -14.44 -23.78 -12.35
C ASP A 25 -15.76 -23.01 -12.27
N LYS A 26 -16.15 -22.59 -11.06
CA LYS A 26 -17.34 -21.74 -10.82
C LYS A 26 -17.30 -20.41 -11.59
N TYR A 27 -16.11 -19.84 -11.80
CA TYR A 27 -15.90 -18.59 -12.54
C TYR A 27 -15.23 -18.80 -13.92
N ASN A 28 -15.17 -20.05 -14.41
CA ASN A 28 -14.59 -20.42 -15.70
C ASN A 28 -13.17 -19.83 -15.93
N CYS A 29 -12.34 -19.83 -14.89
CA CYS A 29 -10.96 -19.34 -14.94
C CYS A 29 -9.98 -20.47 -15.27
N ASP A 30 -9.14 -20.29 -16.29
CA ASP A 30 -8.14 -21.30 -16.68
C ASP A 30 -7.16 -21.63 -15.54
N PHE A 31 -6.62 -20.59 -14.89
CA PHE A 31 -5.63 -20.71 -13.82
C PHE A 31 -5.69 -19.51 -12.85
N CYS A 32 -5.12 -19.68 -11.65
CA CYS A 32 -4.84 -18.58 -10.73
C CYS A 32 -3.40 -18.04 -10.88
N VAL A 33 -3.19 -16.81 -10.44
CA VAL A 33 -1.86 -16.18 -10.36
C VAL A 33 -1.63 -15.71 -8.93
N HIS A 34 -0.51 -16.11 -8.34
CA HIS A 34 -0.10 -15.73 -6.98
C HIS A 34 1.35 -15.24 -6.95
N GLY A 35 1.73 -14.55 -5.86
CA GLY A 35 3.13 -14.21 -5.60
C GLY A 35 3.95 -15.44 -5.21
N ASN A 36 5.26 -15.39 -5.40
CA ASN A 36 6.20 -16.47 -5.07
C ASN A 36 6.55 -16.55 -3.56
N ASP A 37 5.58 -16.28 -2.69
CA ASP A 37 5.73 -16.33 -1.23
C ASP A 37 5.53 -17.77 -0.69
N ILE A 38 6.30 -18.13 0.35
CA ILE A 38 6.23 -19.47 0.96
C ILE A 38 4.85 -19.66 1.61
N THR A 39 4.07 -20.58 1.04
CA THR A 39 2.65 -20.81 1.37
C THR A 39 2.44 -22.26 1.79
N LEU A 40 2.84 -22.56 3.03
CA LEU A 40 2.73 -23.89 3.64
C LEU A 40 1.69 -23.92 4.77
N THR A 41 1.05 -25.07 4.96
CA THR A 41 0.22 -25.38 6.13
C THR A 41 1.08 -25.67 7.36
N VAL A 42 0.45 -25.82 8.54
CA VAL A 42 1.14 -26.24 9.78
C VAL A 42 1.83 -27.60 9.66
N ASP A 43 1.35 -28.47 8.77
CA ASP A 43 1.89 -29.79 8.48
C ASP A 43 2.99 -29.76 7.38
N GLY A 44 3.37 -28.57 6.90
CA GLY A 44 4.39 -28.38 5.86
C GLY A 44 3.94 -28.70 4.43
N LYS A 45 2.63 -28.91 4.19
CA LYS A 45 2.05 -29.08 2.84
C LYS A 45 1.86 -27.75 2.13
N ASP A 46 1.92 -27.74 0.80
CA ASP A 46 1.64 -26.54 0.01
C ASP A 46 0.15 -26.17 0.07
N THR A 47 -0.17 -24.93 0.43
CA THR A 47 -1.56 -24.44 0.53
C THR A 47 -2.31 -24.52 -0.81
N TYR A 48 -1.60 -24.61 -1.93
CA TYR A 48 -2.15 -24.73 -3.28
C TYR A 48 -1.81 -26.08 -3.95
N GLU A 49 -1.49 -27.14 -3.18
CA GLU A 49 -1.13 -28.48 -3.68
C GLU A 49 -2.08 -28.98 -4.77
N GLU A 50 -3.41 -28.89 -4.56
CA GLU A 50 -4.45 -29.25 -5.53
C GLU A 50 -4.32 -28.48 -6.87
N VAL A 51 -4.30 -27.15 -6.79
CA VAL A 51 -4.33 -26.27 -7.97
C VAL A 51 -3.01 -26.32 -8.75
N LYS A 52 -1.88 -26.55 -8.05
CA LYS A 52 -0.56 -26.82 -8.63
C LYS A 52 -0.53 -28.18 -9.34
N ALA A 53 -1.05 -29.24 -8.71
CA ALA A 53 -1.11 -30.58 -9.31
C ALA A 53 -1.99 -30.61 -10.59
N ALA A 54 -3.07 -29.84 -10.63
CA ALA A 54 -3.90 -29.66 -11.82
C ALA A 54 -3.26 -28.81 -12.94
N GLY A 55 -2.07 -28.23 -12.72
CA GLY A 55 -1.41 -27.34 -13.68
C GLY A 55 -2.08 -25.98 -13.84
N ARG A 56 -2.95 -25.58 -12.90
CA ARG A 56 -3.79 -24.35 -12.94
C ARG A 56 -3.28 -23.25 -11.99
N TYR A 57 -2.01 -23.29 -11.63
CA TYR A 57 -1.31 -22.29 -10.81
C TYR A 57 -0.21 -21.59 -11.61
N ARG A 58 -0.03 -20.29 -11.45
CA ARG A 58 1.06 -19.48 -12.04
C ARG A 58 1.64 -18.53 -11.00
N GLU A 59 2.93 -18.21 -11.14
CA GLU A 59 3.63 -17.29 -10.24
C GLU A 59 3.94 -15.95 -10.91
N CYS A 60 3.75 -14.86 -10.18
CA CYS A 60 4.25 -13.54 -10.53
C CYS A 60 5.43 -13.14 -9.62
N LYS A 61 6.34 -12.32 -10.15
CA LYS A 61 7.49 -11.81 -9.39
C LYS A 61 7.04 -10.70 -8.44
N ARG A 62 7.39 -10.81 -7.16
CA ARG A 62 7.17 -9.77 -6.14
C ARG A 62 7.71 -8.41 -6.59
N THR A 63 6.88 -7.36 -6.50
CA THR A 63 7.23 -5.98 -6.86
C THR A 63 8.35 -5.46 -5.96
N GLN A 64 9.50 -5.10 -6.52
CA GLN A 64 10.58 -4.42 -5.78
C GLN A 64 10.24 -2.94 -5.53
N GLY A 65 10.67 -2.45 -4.37
CA GLY A 65 10.53 -1.07 -3.94
C GLY A 65 9.42 -0.77 -2.93
N VAL A 66 8.54 -1.73 -2.62
CA VAL A 66 7.38 -1.49 -1.74
C VAL A 66 6.91 -2.76 -1.01
N SER A 67 6.48 -2.61 0.24
CA SER A 67 5.68 -3.63 0.95
C SER A 67 4.79 -2.97 2.01
N THR A 68 3.75 -3.66 2.47
CA THR A 68 2.89 -3.15 3.56
C THR A 68 3.68 -2.89 4.85
N THR A 69 4.66 -3.75 5.17
CA THR A 69 5.52 -3.60 6.35
C THR A 69 6.42 -2.36 6.25
N ASP A 70 7.02 -2.12 5.09
CA ASP A 70 7.82 -0.92 4.80
C ASP A 70 6.95 0.35 4.91
N LEU A 71 5.80 0.41 4.23
CA LEU A 71 4.89 1.55 4.31
C LEU A 71 4.42 1.83 5.75
N VAL A 72 4.11 0.79 6.55
CA VAL A 72 3.81 0.93 7.98
C VAL A 72 5.01 1.45 8.76
N GLY A 73 6.23 0.98 8.45
CA GLY A 73 7.48 1.51 9.01
C GLY A 73 7.65 3.01 8.73
N ARG A 74 7.49 3.45 7.48
CA ARG A 74 7.55 4.88 7.10
C ARG A 74 6.53 5.74 7.85
N MET A 75 5.33 5.20 8.11
CA MET A 75 4.30 5.90 8.89
C MET A 75 4.64 6.01 10.39
N LEU A 76 5.24 4.96 10.98
CA LEU A 76 5.58 4.92 12.41
C LEU A 76 6.86 5.68 12.75
N LEU A 77 7.90 5.57 11.90
CA LEU A 77 9.23 6.13 12.18
C LEU A 77 9.28 7.67 12.08
N MET A 78 8.35 8.29 11.35
CA MET A 78 8.33 9.73 11.04
C MET A 78 9.64 10.30 10.43
N THR A 79 10.50 9.43 9.90
CA THR A 79 11.74 9.77 9.18
C THR A 79 11.46 10.28 7.76
N LYS A 80 12.38 11.06 7.19
CA LYS A 80 12.37 11.48 5.76
C LYS A 80 13.34 10.68 4.89
N ALA A 81 13.94 9.59 5.40
CA ALA A 81 14.99 8.85 4.69
C ALA A 81 14.55 8.37 3.28
N HIS A 82 13.28 7.98 3.13
CA HIS A 82 12.68 7.55 1.85
C HIS A 82 12.44 8.67 0.82
N HIS A 83 12.70 9.95 1.18
CA HIS A 83 12.76 11.08 0.22
C HIS A 83 14.12 11.19 -0.48
N SER A 84 15.14 10.45 -0.01
CA SER A 84 16.52 10.55 -0.46
C SER A 84 16.98 9.25 -1.13
N ASN A 85 17.47 9.33 -2.38
CA ASN A 85 18.15 8.21 -3.05
C ASN A 85 19.62 8.05 -2.56
N ILE A 86 19.88 8.29 -1.27
CA ILE A 86 21.22 8.35 -0.66
C ILE A 86 21.33 7.28 0.42
N ASP A 87 22.39 6.48 0.35
CA ASP A 87 22.50 5.15 1.00
C ASP A 87 22.92 5.19 2.49
N GLU A 88 22.92 6.36 3.11
CA GLU A 88 23.68 6.65 4.34
C GLU A 88 22.95 6.41 5.68
N ASP A 89 21.61 6.31 5.72
CA ASP A 89 20.88 6.12 6.99
C ASP A 89 20.90 4.65 7.45
N LEU A 90 22.01 4.29 8.10
CA LEU A 90 22.24 2.99 8.74
C LEU A 90 21.21 2.65 9.81
N ASP A 91 20.58 3.63 10.46
CA ASP A 91 19.60 3.38 11.52
C ASP A 91 18.19 3.13 10.96
N TYR A 92 17.83 3.75 9.83
CA TYR A 92 16.60 3.42 9.10
C TYR A 92 16.59 1.95 8.63
N ARG A 93 17.70 1.44 8.07
CA ARG A 93 17.85 0.01 7.73
C ARG A 93 17.67 -0.89 8.97
N LYS A 94 18.41 -0.62 10.06
CA LYS A 94 18.30 -1.41 11.31
C LYS A 94 16.87 -1.48 11.85
N HIS A 95 16.15 -0.35 11.85
CA HIS A 95 14.79 -0.30 12.38
C HIS A 95 13.79 -1.05 11.50
N THR A 96 13.86 -0.87 10.19
CA THR A 96 12.94 -1.53 9.26
C THR A 96 13.18 -3.04 9.17
N ASP A 97 14.44 -3.47 9.24
CA ASP A 97 14.79 -4.90 9.40
C ASP A 97 14.25 -5.48 10.72
N ASN A 98 14.15 -4.69 11.80
CA ASN A 98 13.56 -5.15 13.07
C ASN A 98 12.04 -5.38 12.97
N PHE A 99 11.30 -4.61 12.18
CA PHE A 99 9.87 -4.85 11.94
C PHE A 99 9.59 -6.17 11.19
N GLY A 100 10.59 -6.77 10.54
CA GLY A 100 10.49 -8.05 9.84
C GLY A 100 10.97 -9.29 10.62
N LYS A 101 11.55 -9.13 11.81
CA LYS A 101 12.20 -10.23 12.55
C LYS A 101 11.24 -10.97 13.47
N GLY A 102 10.96 -12.22 13.13
CA GLY A 102 10.70 -13.25 14.15
C GLY A 102 12.00 -13.57 14.92
N PRO A 103 11.93 -14.16 16.13
CA PRO A 103 13.09 -14.29 17.03
C PRO A 103 14.22 -15.21 16.55
N LYS A 104 14.11 -15.84 15.36
CA LYS A 104 15.13 -16.73 14.78
C LYS A 104 15.26 -16.63 13.24
N GLY A 105 15.27 -15.43 12.65
CA GLY A 105 15.64 -15.31 11.23
C GLY A 105 15.64 -13.91 10.62
N HIS A 106 16.52 -13.70 9.63
CA HIS A 106 16.29 -12.71 8.57
C HIS A 106 15.30 -13.31 7.57
N SER A 107 14.21 -12.60 7.28
CA SER A 107 13.36 -12.92 6.13
C SER A 107 13.89 -12.17 4.91
N PRO A 108 14.20 -12.83 3.78
CA PRO A 108 14.55 -12.15 2.52
C PRO A 108 13.46 -11.21 1.99
N TRP A 109 12.24 -11.33 2.52
CA TRP A 109 11.02 -10.73 1.99
C TRP A 109 10.58 -9.45 2.72
N THR A 110 11.24 -9.10 3.83
CA THR A 110 10.87 -7.96 4.70
C THR A 110 11.81 -6.76 4.64
N GLY A 111 12.96 -6.88 3.98
CA GLY A 111 13.92 -5.78 3.86
C GLY A 111 13.39 -4.64 3.00
N VAL A 112 13.75 -3.39 3.32
CA VAL A 112 13.36 -2.21 2.53
C VAL A 112 14.16 -2.15 1.23
N SER A 113 13.58 -2.74 0.19
CA SER A 113 14.01 -2.55 -1.19
C SER A 113 13.77 -1.09 -1.59
N GLN A 114 14.81 -0.40 -2.07
CA GLN A 114 14.67 0.94 -2.66
C GLN A 114 13.87 0.86 -3.97
N PHE A 115 12.95 1.80 -4.21
CA PHE A 115 12.16 1.81 -5.44
C PHE A 115 12.99 2.30 -6.64
N LEU A 116 13.55 1.35 -7.41
CA LEU A 116 14.21 1.63 -8.67
C LEU A 116 13.16 1.89 -9.77
N GLN A 117 12.97 3.15 -10.17
CA GLN A 117 12.18 3.50 -11.35
C GLN A 117 12.97 3.19 -12.64
N THR A 118 12.29 2.62 -13.63
CA THR A 118 12.82 2.45 -15.00
C THR A 118 11.78 2.93 -16.01
N SER A 119 12.22 3.33 -17.20
CA SER A 119 11.31 3.65 -18.31
C SER A 119 10.36 2.49 -18.64
N GLN A 120 10.86 1.25 -18.57
CA GLN A 120 10.06 0.05 -18.79
C GLN A 120 8.92 -0.11 -17.77
N LYS A 121 9.13 0.18 -16.48
CA LYS A 121 8.06 0.20 -15.47
C LYS A 121 6.98 1.24 -15.80
N ILE A 122 7.38 2.43 -16.27
CA ILE A 122 6.43 3.47 -16.67
C ILE A 122 5.62 3.01 -17.90
N ILE A 123 6.28 2.46 -18.92
CA ILE A 123 5.62 1.96 -20.15
C ILE A 123 4.63 0.84 -19.84
N GLN A 124 4.98 -0.09 -18.94
CA GLN A 124 4.07 -1.15 -18.46
C GLN A 124 2.84 -0.61 -17.74
N PHE A 125 2.94 0.57 -17.11
CA PHE A 125 1.87 1.21 -16.34
C PHE A 125 1.17 2.34 -17.12
N ALA A 126 1.66 2.80 -18.26
CA ALA A 126 1.01 3.82 -19.08
C ALA A 126 -0.16 3.24 -19.91
N SER A 127 -1.07 4.09 -20.40
CA SER A 127 -2.02 3.70 -21.45
C SER A 127 -1.41 3.81 -22.86
N GLY A 128 -0.39 4.66 -23.03
CA GLY A 128 0.25 4.94 -24.32
C GLY A 128 -0.62 5.71 -25.32
N LYS A 129 -1.77 6.25 -24.89
CA LYS A 129 -2.69 7.00 -25.75
C LYS A 129 -2.42 8.50 -25.68
N GLU A 130 -2.57 9.18 -26.80
CA GLU A 130 -2.61 10.64 -26.93
C GLU A 130 -4.07 11.13 -27.04
N PRO A 131 -4.40 12.37 -26.63
CA PRO A 131 -5.76 12.90 -26.72
C PRO A 131 -6.19 13.05 -28.18
N GLN A 132 -7.40 12.58 -28.50
CA GLN A 132 -7.95 12.56 -29.85
C GLN A 132 -8.91 13.73 -30.10
N PRO A 133 -9.16 14.10 -31.37
CA PRO A 133 -10.24 15.03 -31.72
C PRO A 133 -11.58 14.60 -31.13
N GLY A 134 -12.22 15.50 -30.38
CA GLY A 134 -13.46 15.25 -29.65
C GLY A 134 -13.29 14.80 -28.19
N ASP A 135 -12.07 14.56 -27.72
CA ASP A 135 -11.83 14.32 -26.29
C ASP A 135 -11.83 15.66 -25.51
N THR A 136 -12.47 15.65 -24.34
CA THR A 136 -12.42 16.75 -23.38
C THR A 136 -11.22 16.56 -22.47
N ILE A 137 -10.17 17.36 -22.68
CA ILE A 137 -8.97 17.33 -21.84
C ILE A 137 -9.27 18.02 -20.50
N ILE A 138 -9.29 17.23 -19.42
CA ILE A 138 -9.52 17.73 -18.06
C ILE A 138 -8.18 17.74 -17.32
N TYR A 139 -7.78 18.88 -16.74
CA TYR A 139 -6.56 18.99 -15.93
C TYR A 139 -6.84 19.08 -14.43
N VAL A 140 -6.00 18.42 -13.64
CA VAL A 140 -5.92 18.54 -12.18
C VAL A 140 -4.44 18.43 -11.71
N ALA A 141 -4.07 18.85 -10.47
CA ALA A 141 -2.71 18.68 -9.88
C ALA A 141 -2.69 18.38 -8.36
N GLY A 142 -1.92 17.40 -7.84
CA GLY A 142 -1.89 17.12 -6.39
C GLY A 142 -0.89 16.09 -5.84
N ALA A 143 -1.09 15.70 -4.57
CA ALA A 143 -0.19 14.79 -3.83
C ALA A 143 -0.33 13.31 -4.22
N PHE A 144 -1.48 12.68 -3.93
CA PHE A 144 -1.78 11.26 -4.20
C PHE A 144 -0.88 10.29 -3.42
N ASP A 145 -0.44 10.75 -2.26
CA ASP A 145 0.27 9.95 -1.29
C ASP A 145 -0.67 8.91 -0.64
N LEU A 146 -0.19 7.66 -0.57
CA LEU A 146 -0.97 6.47 -0.24
C LEU A 146 -2.26 6.37 -1.08
N PHE A 147 -2.16 6.28 -2.41
CA PHE A 147 -3.31 6.28 -3.33
C PHE A 147 -4.44 5.33 -2.86
N HIS A 148 -5.64 5.87 -2.73
CA HIS A 148 -6.71 5.30 -1.91
C HIS A 148 -8.10 5.58 -2.48
N ILE A 149 -9.13 4.91 -1.93
CA ILE A 149 -10.51 4.97 -2.44
C ILE A 149 -11.01 6.41 -2.62
N GLY A 150 -10.80 7.32 -1.67
CA GLY A 150 -11.19 8.74 -1.83
C GLY A 150 -10.55 9.51 -3.00
N HIS A 151 -9.43 9.03 -3.55
CA HIS A 151 -8.86 9.54 -4.81
C HIS A 151 -9.52 8.90 -6.03
N VAL A 152 -9.92 7.63 -5.95
CA VAL A 152 -10.71 6.92 -6.98
C VAL A 152 -12.12 7.53 -7.10
N ASP A 153 -12.82 7.71 -5.97
CA ASP A 153 -14.17 8.31 -5.91
C ASP A 153 -14.19 9.75 -6.45
N PHE A 154 -13.04 10.46 -6.37
CA PHE A 154 -12.85 11.75 -7.02
C PHE A 154 -12.67 11.59 -8.55
N LEU A 155 -11.74 10.74 -8.98
CA LEU A 155 -11.40 10.57 -10.39
C LEU A 155 -12.57 10.01 -11.21
N GLU A 156 -13.38 9.13 -10.62
CA GLU A 156 -14.63 8.63 -11.22
C GLU A 156 -15.63 9.77 -11.50
N LYS A 157 -15.77 10.72 -10.58
CA LYS A 157 -16.64 11.90 -10.77
C LYS A 157 -16.06 12.93 -11.73
N VAL A 158 -14.73 13.03 -11.83
CA VAL A 158 -14.08 13.82 -12.89
C VAL A 158 -14.30 13.20 -14.27
N HIS A 159 -14.22 11.87 -14.37
CA HIS A 159 -14.52 11.12 -15.60
C HIS A 159 -15.97 11.37 -16.05
N GLN A 160 -16.92 11.46 -15.12
CA GLN A 160 -18.34 11.77 -15.41
C GLN A 160 -18.62 13.21 -15.90
N LEU A 161 -17.62 14.11 -15.95
CA LEU A 161 -17.82 15.49 -16.43
C LEU A 161 -17.89 15.63 -17.96
N ALA A 162 -17.52 14.59 -18.72
CA ALA A 162 -17.54 14.60 -20.17
C ALA A 162 -17.88 13.22 -20.77
N GLU A 163 -18.40 13.20 -21.99
CA GLU A 163 -18.66 11.96 -22.74
C GLU A 163 -17.36 11.23 -23.14
N ARG A 164 -16.30 11.99 -23.42
CA ARG A 164 -14.96 11.50 -23.77
C ARG A 164 -13.89 12.21 -22.92
N PRO A 165 -13.70 11.82 -21.65
CA PRO A 165 -12.83 12.51 -20.70
C PRO A 165 -11.36 12.06 -20.84
N TYR A 166 -10.49 12.90 -21.41
CA TYR A 166 -9.05 12.67 -21.37
C TYR A 166 -8.46 13.35 -20.13
N ILE A 167 -8.29 12.58 -19.05
CA ILE A 167 -7.82 13.12 -17.76
C ILE A 167 -6.30 13.24 -17.79
N ILE A 168 -5.82 14.48 -17.97
CA ILE A 168 -4.45 14.87 -17.62
C ILE A 168 -4.44 15.26 -16.15
N ALA A 169 -3.41 14.84 -15.45
CA ALA A 169 -3.30 15.10 -14.05
C ALA A 169 -1.79 15.17 -13.69
N GLY A 170 -1.39 16.04 -12.76
CA GLY A 170 0.00 16.35 -12.40
C GLY A 170 0.38 16.09 -10.92
N LEU A 171 1.48 15.35 -10.70
CA LEU A 171 2.06 15.09 -9.38
C LEU A 171 2.84 16.29 -8.82
N HIS A 172 2.56 16.66 -7.57
CA HIS A 172 3.44 17.55 -6.81
C HIS A 172 4.74 16.83 -6.41
N PHE A 173 5.88 17.52 -6.49
CA PHE A 173 7.19 17.02 -6.06
C PHE A 173 7.23 16.74 -4.55
N ASP A 174 8.07 15.79 -4.11
CA ASP A 174 8.12 15.36 -2.71
C ASP A 174 8.46 16.49 -1.74
N GLN A 175 9.36 17.40 -2.14
CA GLN A 175 9.73 18.59 -1.36
C GLN A 175 8.56 19.59 -1.25
N GLU A 176 7.73 19.69 -2.30
CA GLU A 176 6.56 20.56 -2.32
C GLU A 176 5.44 19.98 -1.44
N VAL A 177 5.16 18.67 -1.56
CA VAL A 177 4.24 17.98 -0.66
C VAL A 177 4.72 18.11 0.79
N ASN A 178 6.03 17.98 1.06
CA ASN A 178 6.57 18.19 2.41
C ASN A 178 6.42 19.64 2.90
N ARG A 179 6.50 20.66 2.01
CA ARG A 179 6.27 22.08 2.38
C ARG A 179 4.89 22.28 3.00
N TYR A 180 3.83 21.74 2.38
CA TYR A 180 2.46 22.01 2.82
C TYR A 180 1.82 20.92 3.70
N LYS A 181 2.34 19.69 3.71
CA LYS A 181 1.90 18.64 4.66
C LYS A 181 2.80 18.50 5.89
N GLY A 182 4.05 18.98 5.84
CA GLY A 182 5.02 18.85 6.92
C GLY A 182 5.36 17.39 7.27
N LYS A 183 5.86 17.19 8.49
CA LYS A 183 6.22 15.87 9.03
C LYS A 183 7.12 15.08 8.06
N ASN A 184 6.90 13.78 7.93
CA ASN A 184 7.50 12.82 7.00
C ASN A 184 6.80 12.72 5.63
N TYR A 185 5.78 13.54 5.35
CA TYR A 185 5.03 13.42 4.10
C TYR A 185 5.85 13.87 2.87
N PRO A 186 5.67 13.24 1.69
CA PRO A 186 4.78 12.11 1.46
C PRO A 186 5.38 10.78 1.94
N ILE A 187 4.55 9.79 2.26
CA ILE A 187 4.95 8.42 2.64
C ILE A 187 5.46 7.64 1.42
N MET A 188 4.86 7.89 0.26
CA MET A 188 5.31 7.43 -1.05
C MET A 188 6.01 8.55 -1.81
N ASN A 189 7.21 8.31 -2.34
CA ASN A 189 7.91 9.29 -3.17
C ASN A 189 7.23 9.47 -4.55
N ILE A 190 7.64 10.47 -5.33
CA ILE A 190 7.01 10.78 -6.63
C ILE A 190 6.99 9.59 -7.60
N HIS A 191 7.98 8.70 -7.54
CA HIS A 191 8.08 7.52 -8.40
C HIS A 191 7.06 6.42 -8.01
N GLU A 192 6.92 6.16 -6.71
CA GLU A 192 5.91 5.24 -6.17
C GLU A 192 4.49 5.78 -6.42
N ARG A 193 4.28 7.08 -6.22
CA ARG A 193 3.00 7.75 -6.52
C ARG A 193 2.67 7.71 -8.01
N THR A 194 3.66 7.87 -8.89
CA THR A 194 3.49 7.74 -10.36
C THR A 194 2.88 6.39 -10.72
N LEU A 195 3.46 5.25 -10.29
CA LEU A 195 2.88 3.94 -10.59
C LEU A 195 1.51 3.74 -9.91
N SER A 196 1.34 4.23 -8.68
CA SER A 196 0.13 4.00 -7.88
C SER A 196 -1.14 4.55 -8.54
N VAL A 197 -1.06 5.70 -9.21
CA VAL A 197 -2.20 6.29 -9.91
C VAL A 197 -2.28 5.82 -11.37
N LEU A 198 -1.14 5.57 -12.05
CA LEU A 198 -1.13 4.97 -13.39
C LEU A 198 -1.78 3.57 -13.43
N ALA A 199 -1.80 2.84 -12.31
CA ALA A 199 -2.52 1.57 -12.17
C ALA A 199 -4.05 1.72 -12.20
N CYS A 200 -4.57 2.91 -11.88
CA CYS A 200 -5.99 3.23 -11.96
C CYS A 200 -6.43 3.42 -13.44
N ARG A 201 -7.74 3.40 -13.72
CA ARG A 201 -8.31 3.71 -15.05
C ARG A 201 -8.22 5.22 -15.35
N VAL A 202 -7.00 5.73 -15.50
CA VAL A 202 -6.68 7.14 -15.81
C VAL A 202 -5.56 7.20 -16.85
N GLU A 203 -5.54 8.26 -17.66
CA GLU A 203 -4.61 8.39 -18.78
C GLU A 203 -3.35 9.20 -18.41
N LEU A 204 -3.44 10.19 -17.49
CA LEU A 204 -2.34 10.82 -16.72
C LEU A 204 -2.82 11.21 -15.28
N VAL A 205 -2.00 11.78 -14.36
CA VAL A 205 -2.05 11.45 -12.90
C VAL A 205 -2.04 12.60 -11.79
N CYS A 206 -3.06 12.70 -10.88
CA CYS A 206 -3.33 13.67 -9.70
C CYS A 206 -3.88 15.11 -10.01
N HIS A 207 -4.81 15.89 -9.38
CA HIS A 207 -5.47 16.12 -8.07
C HIS A 207 -6.72 15.29 -7.74
N GLY A 208 -7.17 15.46 -6.50
CA GLY A 208 -8.51 15.20 -5.99
C GLY A 208 -8.83 16.17 -4.86
N MET A 209 -10.10 16.52 -4.67
CA MET A 209 -10.56 17.65 -3.85
C MET A 209 -9.92 17.66 -2.45
N THR A 210 -8.87 18.47 -2.33
CA THR A 210 -8.08 18.65 -1.11
C THR A 210 -7.92 20.14 -0.84
N GLU A 211 -7.50 20.48 0.37
CA GLU A 211 -7.35 21.87 0.81
C GLU A 211 -6.43 22.63 -0.16
N VAL A 212 -6.92 23.73 -0.72
CA VAL A 212 -6.17 24.55 -1.69
C VAL A 212 -5.17 25.40 -0.91
N VAL A 213 -4.01 24.81 -0.64
CA VAL A 213 -2.91 25.53 0.02
C VAL A 213 -2.33 26.57 -0.96
N PRO A 214 -2.09 27.81 -0.51
CA PRO A 214 -1.42 28.81 -1.33
C PRO A 214 -0.03 28.39 -1.81
N ASP A 215 0.39 28.93 -2.95
CA ASP A 215 1.77 28.78 -3.42
C ASP A 215 2.74 29.59 -2.52
N LYS A 216 4.04 29.54 -2.82
CA LYS A 216 5.12 30.12 -2.02
C LYS A 216 5.06 31.64 -1.88
N ASP A 217 4.36 32.32 -2.79
CA ASP A 217 4.08 33.75 -2.78
C ASP A 217 2.75 34.11 -2.08
N GLY A 218 1.97 33.11 -1.63
CA GLY A 218 0.64 33.28 -1.04
C GLY A 218 -0.49 33.37 -2.07
N SER A 219 -0.23 33.15 -3.36
CA SER A 219 -1.27 33.15 -4.40
C SER A 219 -2.13 31.87 -4.39
N ASP A 220 -3.34 31.98 -4.96
CA ASP A 220 -4.23 30.86 -5.23
C ASP A 220 -3.73 30.08 -6.46
N PRO A 221 -3.27 28.82 -6.33
CA PRO A 221 -2.70 28.07 -7.45
C PRO A 221 -3.71 27.76 -8.56
N TYR A 222 -5.01 27.98 -8.32
CA TYR A 222 -6.07 27.85 -9.31
C TYR A 222 -6.60 29.20 -9.83
N MET A 223 -5.94 30.32 -9.52
CA MET A 223 -6.37 31.67 -9.91
C MET A 223 -6.57 31.82 -11.43
N GLU A 224 -5.62 31.34 -12.25
CA GLU A 224 -5.71 31.46 -13.71
C GLU A 224 -6.79 30.53 -14.33
N PRO A 225 -6.93 29.24 -13.93
CA PRO A 225 -8.11 28.43 -14.26
C PRO A 225 -9.45 29.06 -13.87
N LYS A 226 -9.54 29.70 -12.69
CA LYS A 226 -10.75 30.41 -12.22
C LYS A 226 -11.03 31.64 -13.08
N ARG A 227 -10.01 32.45 -13.36
CA ARG A 227 -10.08 33.64 -14.25
C ARG A 227 -10.54 33.29 -15.67
N ARG A 228 -10.15 32.11 -16.19
CA ARG A 228 -10.58 31.58 -17.49
C ARG A 228 -11.98 30.95 -17.48
N GLY A 229 -12.63 30.83 -16.32
CA GLY A 229 -13.95 30.19 -16.19
C GLY A 229 -13.97 28.67 -16.36
N ILE A 230 -12.80 28.02 -16.37
CA ILE A 230 -12.65 26.57 -16.62
C ILE A 230 -12.42 25.75 -15.34
N PHE A 231 -12.29 26.40 -14.18
CA PHE A 231 -12.17 25.72 -12.89
C PHE A 231 -13.53 25.17 -12.42
N GLN A 232 -13.58 23.87 -12.10
CA GLN A 232 -14.73 23.21 -11.47
C GLN A 232 -14.30 22.50 -10.18
N LEU A 233 -15.18 22.50 -9.18
CA LEU A 233 -14.95 21.84 -7.90
C LEU A 233 -15.75 20.53 -7.81
N VAL A 234 -15.06 19.38 -7.77
CA VAL A 234 -15.68 18.05 -7.80
C VAL A 234 -15.63 17.39 -6.42
N ASN A 235 -16.79 17.24 -5.77
CA ASN A 235 -16.89 16.58 -4.47
C ASN A 235 -16.91 15.04 -4.62
N SER A 236 -15.81 14.39 -4.22
CA SER A 236 -15.68 12.92 -4.20
C SER A 236 -16.76 12.23 -3.36
N GLY A 237 -17.29 12.88 -2.33
CA GLY A 237 -18.19 12.28 -1.33
C GLY A 237 -17.46 11.41 -0.28
N SER A 238 -16.16 11.18 -0.45
CA SER A 238 -15.30 10.50 0.53
C SER A 238 -14.58 11.52 1.40
N ASN A 239 -14.65 11.34 2.72
CA ASN A 239 -13.85 12.09 3.69
C ASN A 239 -12.46 11.48 3.95
N LEU A 240 -12.08 10.38 3.27
CA LEU A 240 -10.80 9.70 3.49
C LEU A 240 -9.64 10.50 2.92
N THR A 241 -8.61 10.70 3.75
CA THR A 241 -7.34 11.35 3.40
C THR A 241 -6.14 10.48 3.83
N THR A 242 -4.96 10.76 3.28
CA THR A 242 -3.69 10.18 3.72
C THR A 242 -3.51 10.28 5.24
N ASP A 243 -3.79 11.44 5.86
CA ASP A 243 -3.70 11.63 7.32
C ASP A 243 -4.64 10.70 8.10
N LEU A 244 -5.87 10.48 7.62
CA LEU A 244 -6.82 9.56 8.26
C LEU A 244 -6.42 8.09 8.07
N ILE A 245 -5.76 7.74 6.96
CA ILE A 245 -5.19 6.39 6.76
C ILE A 245 -4.05 6.15 7.74
N VAL A 246 -3.10 7.09 7.83
CA VAL A 246 -1.97 7.04 8.78
C VAL A 246 -2.48 6.91 10.22
N GLN A 247 -3.45 7.74 10.64
CA GLN A 247 -4.06 7.65 11.98
C GLN A 247 -4.72 6.29 12.24
N ARG A 248 -5.49 5.75 11.29
CA ARG A 248 -6.14 4.43 11.42
C ARG A 248 -5.12 3.31 11.54
N ILE A 249 -4.06 3.34 10.74
CA ILE A 249 -2.99 2.32 10.75
C ILE A 249 -2.22 2.36 12.08
N ILE A 250 -1.81 3.55 12.54
CA ILE A 250 -1.07 3.72 13.80
C ILE A 250 -1.94 3.29 14.99
N LYS A 251 -3.22 3.70 15.04
CA LYS A 251 -4.14 3.28 16.10
C LYS A 251 -4.29 1.76 16.16
N ASN A 252 -4.58 1.12 15.02
CA ASN A 252 -4.77 -0.33 14.95
C ASN A 252 -3.48 -1.09 15.30
N ARG A 253 -2.30 -0.52 14.98
CA ARG A 253 -0.99 -1.08 15.36
C ARG A 253 -0.77 -1.05 16.87
N LEU A 254 -1.02 0.07 17.54
CA LEU A 254 -0.93 0.19 18.99
C LEU A 254 -1.93 -0.77 19.70
N GLU A 255 -3.14 -0.91 19.17
CA GLU A 255 -4.13 -1.87 19.66
C GLU A 255 -3.75 -3.34 19.39
N PHE A 256 -2.91 -3.62 18.39
CA PHE A 256 -2.34 -4.95 18.17
C PHE A 256 -1.20 -5.23 19.15
N GLU A 257 -0.24 -4.31 19.29
CA GLU A 257 0.92 -4.47 20.17
C GLU A 257 0.51 -4.58 21.64
N ALA A 258 -0.42 -3.74 22.10
CA ALA A 258 -0.98 -3.81 23.45
C ALA A 258 -1.78 -5.11 23.72
N ARG A 259 -2.29 -5.79 22.69
CA ARG A 259 -2.89 -7.13 22.81
C ARG A 259 -1.82 -8.22 22.82
N ASN A 260 -0.76 -8.11 22.02
CA ASN A 260 0.31 -9.10 21.99
C ASN A 260 1.10 -9.12 23.31
N GLN A 261 1.47 -7.95 23.84
CA GLN A 261 2.09 -7.83 25.17
C GLN A 261 1.21 -8.45 26.28
N LYS A 262 -0.12 -8.25 26.23
CA LYS A 262 -1.07 -8.88 27.17
C LYS A 262 -1.24 -10.39 26.98
N LYS A 263 -0.87 -10.93 25.81
CA LYS A 263 -0.83 -12.38 25.55
C LYS A 263 0.49 -12.97 26.04
N GLU A 264 1.61 -12.38 25.65
CA GLU A 264 2.97 -12.74 26.08
C GLU A 264 3.10 -12.74 27.61
N ALA A 265 2.61 -11.70 28.29
CA ALA A 265 2.65 -11.62 29.76
C ALA A 265 1.81 -12.71 30.44
N LYS A 266 0.71 -13.16 29.82
CA LYS A 266 -0.08 -14.30 30.32
C LYS A 266 0.63 -15.63 30.08
N GLU A 267 1.24 -15.81 28.90
CA GLU A 267 1.97 -17.02 28.53
C GLU A 267 3.21 -17.21 29.40
N LEU A 268 3.94 -16.12 29.70
CA LEU A 268 5.06 -16.11 30.64
C LEU A 268 4.61 -16.45 32.07
N ALA A 269 3.53 -15.84 32.57
CA ALA A 269 3.01 -16.12 33.91
C ALA A 269 2.53 -17.58 34.07
N VAL A 270 1.97 -18.18 33.02
CA VAL A 270 1.64 -19.62 33.01
C VAL A 270 2.91 -20.48 33.04
N LEU A 271 3.93 -20.14 32.26
CA LEU A 271 5.23 -20.83 32.27
C LEU A 271 5.93 -20.77 33.64
N GLU A 272 5.89 -19.62 34.32
CA GLU A 272 6.43 -19.49 35.69
C GLU A 272 5.63 -20.29 36.71
N ALA A 273 4.30 -20.30 36.61
CA ALA A 273 3.45 -21.10 37.49
C ALA A 273 3.65 -22.61 37.30
N MET A 274 3.83 -23.06 36.05
CA MET A 274 4.13 -24.47 35.75
C MET A 274 5.49 -24.88 36.30
N LYS A 275 6.54 -24.05 36.16
CA LYS A 275 7.86 -24.32 36.74
C LYS A 275 7.81 -24.48 38.26
N LYS A 276 7.13 -23.59 38.98
CA LYS A 276 7.00 -23.70 40.44
C LYS A 276 6.31 -25.01 40.85
N LEU A 277 5.27 -25.43 40.11
CA LEU A 277 4.58 -26.70 40.31
C LEU A 277 5.40 -27.94 39.90
N GLU A 278 6.52 -27.79 39.19
CA GLU A 278 7.50 -28.85 38.93
C GLU A 278 8.60 -28.87 40.00
N GLU A 279 9.07 -27.70 40.45
CA GLU A 279 10.02 -27.53 41.55
C GLU A 279 9.43 -28.05 42.88
N GLU A 280 8.17 -27.72 43.19
CA GLU A 280 7.42 -28.26 44.34
C GLU A 280 7.15 -29.78 44.25
N LYS A 281 7.34 -30.40 43.07
CA LYS A 281 7.13 -31.84 42.83
C LYS A 281 8.42 -32.67 42.85
N GLN A 282 9.57 -32.10 43.20
CA GLN A 282 10.78 -32.87 43.49
C GLN A 282 11.00 -32.97 45.01
N PRO A 283 10.59 -34.08 45.67
CA PRO A 283 10.93 -34.30 47.07
C PRO A 283 12.43 -34.48 47.19
N GLY A 284 13.07 -33.73 48.08
CA GLY A 284 14.53 -33.72 48.20
C GLY A 284 15.12 -35.11 48.45
N SER A 285 16.18 -35.45 47.72
CA SER A 285 16.99 -36.63 47.99
C SER A 285 17.68 -36.48 49.36
N PRO A 286 17.46 -37.40 50.32
CA PRO A 286 18.20 -37.35 51.57
C PRO A 286 19.67 -37.67 51.31
N GLN A 287 20.56 -36.77 51.75
CA GLN A 287 22.00 -37.07 51.76
C GLN A 287 22.30 -38.06 52.90
N SER A 288 22.99 -39.15 52.54
CA SER A 288 23.44 -40.24 53.42
C SER A 288 24.88 -40.05 53.85
#